data_AF-A0A5N5L4J6-F1
#
_entry.id   AF-A0A5N5L4J6-F1
#
_cell.length_a   1.000
_cell.length_b   1.000
_cell.length_c   1.000
_cell.angle_alpha   90.00
_cell.angle_beta   90.00
_cell.angle_gamma   90.00
#
_symmetry.space_group_name_H-M   'P 1'
#
loop_
_entity.id
_entity.type
_entity.pdbx_description
1 polymer ?
#
loop_
_entity_poly.entity_id
_entity_poly.type
_entity_poly.pdbx_seq_one_letter_code
_entity_poly.pdbx_strand_id
1 'polypeptide(L)'
;MEEAEEISVAEEKVVDIGLKDLAKKLEEFAKARDWEKYHSPRNLLLAMVTSPILLIYVYREHHARILHVGEVGELSEIFQWRGEVDKGLPDWEESDKEHLAEELSDVLLYLIRLSDICGIDLGEAATKKIVKNAVKYPPKAC
;
A
#
# COMPACT_ATOMS: atom_id res chain seq x y z
N MET A 1 20.21 -3.68 36.70
CA MET A 1 19.41 -4.82 36.25
C MET A 1 18.26 -4.20 35.49
N GLU A 2 18.42 -4.13 34.17
CA GLU A 2 17.56 -3.41 33.23
C GLU A 2 16.35 -4.30 32.96
N GLU A 3 15.15 -3.81 33.27
CA GLU A 3 13.90 -4.51 32.97
C GLU A 3 13.63 -4.37 31.47
N ALA A 4 13.79 -5.48 30.74
CA ALA A 4 13.41 -5.57 29.35
C ALA A 4 11.87 -5.67 29.27
N GLU A 5 11.22 -4.65 28.72
CA GLU A 5 9.80 -4.71 28.35
C GLU A 5 9.62 -5.73 27.23
N GLU A 6 8.98 -6.84 27.59
CA GLU A 6 8.60 -7.93 26.73
C GLU A 6 7.39 -7.48 25.88
N ILE A 7 7.64 -7.10 24.62
CA ILE A 7 6.59 -6.77 23.66
C ILE A 7 5.95 -8.08 23.22
N SER A 8 4.80 -8.40 23.81
CA SER A 8 3.96 -9.52 23.40
C SER A 8 3.26 -9.20 22.08
N VAL A 9 3.81 -9.70 20.98
CA VAL A 9 3.14 -9.70 19.68
C VAL A 9 2.03 -10.75 19.74
N ALA A 10 0.79 -10.30 19.99
CA ALA A 10 -0.38 -11.15 19.95
C ALA A 10 -0.70 -11.52 18.49
N GLU A 11 -0.82 -12.82 18.21
CA GLU A 11 -1.32 -13.36 16.94
C GLU A 11 -2.75 -12.85 16.68
N GLU A 12 -2.88 -11.76 15.93
CA GLU A 12 -4.17 -11.21 15.54
C GLU A 12 -4.73 -12.06 14.39
N LYS A 13 -5.76 -12.85 14.69
CA LYS A 13 -6.53 -13.62 13.69
C LYS A 13 -6.92 -12.69 12.54
N VAL A 14 -6.50 -13.05 11.33
CA VAL A 14 -6.87 -12.35 10.09
C VAL A 14 -8.39 -12.49 9.91
N VAL A 15 -9.11 -11.47 10.38
CA VAL A 15 -10.54 -11.29 10.11
C VAL A 15 -10.68 -10.80 8.68
N ASP A 16 -11.69 -11.27 7.96
CA ASP A 16 -12.07 -10.71 6.65
C ASP A 16 -12.59 -9.28 6.88
N ILE A 17 -11.68 -8.31 6.88
CA ILE A 17 -11.96 -6.90 7.20
C ILE A 17 -12.44 -6.22 5.91
N GLY A 18 -13.63 -5.61 5.95
CA GLY A 18 -14.15 -4.88 4.80
C GLY A 18 -13.34 -3.60 4.52
N LEU A 19 -13.33 -3.13 3.26
CA LEU A 19 -12.65 -1.88 2.88
C LEU A 19 -13.08 -0.68 3.76
N LYS A 20 -14.34 -0.67 4.20
CA LYS A 20 -14.89 0.36 5.09
C LYS A 20 -14.34 0.27 6.51
N ASP A 21 -14.10 -0.94 7.00
CA ASP A 21 -13.51 -1.16 8.31
C ASP A 21 -12.03 -0.79 8.31
N LEU A 22 -11.30 -1.09 7.23
CA LEU A 22 -9.93 -0.62 7.03
C LEU A 22 -9.85 0.91 6.96
N ALA A 23 -10.74 1.55 6.21
CA ALA A 23 -10.80 3.01 6.13
C ALA A 23 -10.99 3.64 7.51
N LYS A 24 -11.90 3.07 8.32
CA LYS A 24 -12.15 3.53 9.69
C LYS A 24 -10.93 3.35 10.60
N LYS A 25 -10.27 2.18 10.57
CA LYS A 25 -9.04 1.93 11.35
C LYS A 25 -7.94 2.92 10.96
N LEU A 26 -7.79 3.22 9.67
CA LEU A 26 -6.81 4.20 9.17
C LEU A 26 -7.13 5.62 9.64
N GLU A 27 -8.42 6.00 9.64
CA GLU A 27 -8.86 7.30 10.14
C GLU A 27 -8.54 7.45 11.64
N GLU A 28 -8.86 6.43 12.45
CA GLU A 28 -8.55 6.39 13.88
C GLU A 28 -7.03 6.45 14.13
N PHE A 29 -6.24 5.70 13.36
CA PHE A 29 -4.78 5.70 13.42
C PHE A 29 -4.18 7.08 13.11
N ALA A 30 -4.71 7.77 12.10
CA ALA A 30 -4.26 9.10 11.68
C ALA A 30 -4.65 10.19 12.70
N LYS A 31 -5.87 10.11 13.25
CA LYS A 31 -6.36 11.03 14.29
C LYS A 31 -5.53 10.93 15.56
N ALA A 32 -5.18 9.71 15.99
CA ALA A 32 -4.36 9.50 17.18
C ALA A 32 -2.96 10.14 17.10
N ARG A 33 -2.49 10.52 15.90
CA ARG A 33 -1.16 11.09 15.66
C ARG A 33 -1.20 12.53 15.14
N ASP A 34 -2.39 13.13 15.04
CA ASP A 34 -2.61 14.44 14.39
C ASP A 34 -2.07 14.50 12.95
N TRP A 35 -2.12 13.37 12.23
CA TRP A 35 -1.59 13.27 10.86
C TRP A 35 -2.56 13.77 9.79
N GLU A 36 -3.82 14.03 10.16
CA GLU A 36 -4.86 14.52 9.24
C GLU A 36 -4.44 15.79 8.49
N LYS A 37 -3.65 16.68 9.12
CA LYS A 37 -3.11 17.89 8.50
C LYS A 37 -2.22 17.64 7.27
N TYR A 38 -1.64 16.46 7.14
CA TYR A 38 -0.76 16.09 6.02
C TYR A 38 -1.51 15.32 4.92
N HIS A 39 -2.71 14.82 5.20
CA HIS A 39 -3.51 14.00 4.30
C HIS A 39 -4.33 14.82 3.29
N SER A 40 -3.66 15.66 2.50
CA SER A 40 -4.30 16.23 1.29
C SER A 40 -4.29 15.20 0.16
N PRO A 41 -5.27 15.21 -0.77
CA PRO A 41 -5.30 14.25 -1.89
C PRO A 41 -4.01 14.22 -2.71
N ARG A 42 -3.40 15.39 -2.92
CA ARG A 42 -2.11 15.50 -3.62
C ARG A 42 -0.98 14.83 -2.84
N ASN A 43 -0.92 15.02 -1.52
CA ASN A 43 0.17 14.46 -0.73
C ASN A 43 0.06 12.93 -0.65
N LEU A 44 -1.14 12.38 -0.53
CA LEU A 44 -1.35 10.93 -0.54
C LEU A 44 -1.02 10.31 -1.89
N LEU A 45 -1.38 10.99 -3.00
CA LEU A 45 -0.98 10.55 -4.33
C LEU A 45 0.54 10.57 -4.50
N LEU A 46 1.21 11.62 -4.01
CA LEU A 46 2.66 11.71 -4.04
C LEU A 46 3.32 10.65 -3.15
N ALA A 47 2.76 10.36 -1.98
CA ALA A 47 3.23 9.28 -1.13
C ALA A 47 3.17 7.92 -1.84
N MET A 48 2.10 7.65 -2.59
CA MET A 48 1.94 6.37 -3.30
C MET A 48 2.90 6.19 -4.49
N VAL A 49 3.26 7.28 -5.19
CA VAL A 49 3.93 7.19 -6.51
C VAL A 49 5.41 7.58 -6.47
N THR A 50 5.83 8.42 -5.54
CA THR A 50 7.13 9.09 -5.67
C THR A 50 8.28 8.25 -5.10
N SER A 51 8.87 7.37 -5.91
CA SER A 51 10.09 6.63 -5.56
C SER A 51 11.32 7.56 -5.36
N PRO A 52 12.21 7.30 -4.37
CA PRO A 52 13.40 8.10 -4.08
C PRO A 52 14.52 7.91 -5.11
N ILE A 53 14.39 7.01 -6.10
CA ILE A 53 15.44 6.77 -7.12
C ILE A 53 15.75 8.02 -7.95
N LEU A 54 14.82 8.99 -8.08
CA LEU A 54 15.10 10.28 -8.74
C LEU A 54 15.82 11.31 -7.84
N LEU A 55 15.90 11.09 -6.53
CA LEU A 55 16.51 12.03 -5.59
C LEU A 55 18.01 11.82 -5.37
N ILE A 56 18.54 10.64 -5.72
CA ILE A 56 19.99 10.38 -5.70
C ILE A 56 20.73 11.31 -6.67
N TYR A 57 20.05 11.81 -7.72
CA TYR A 57 20.63 12.79 -8.64
C TYR A 57 20.62 14.24 -8.14
N VAL A 58 19.92 14.58 -7.05
CA VAL A 58 19.66 15.99 -6.71
C VAL A 58 20.06 16.40 -5.28
N TYR A 59 20.28 15.51 -4.31
CA TYR A 59 20.57 16.00 -2.96
C TYR A 59 21.73 15.31 -2.25
N ARG A 60 22.89 15.98 -2.34
CA ARG A 60 24.02 15.81 -1.42
C ARG A 60 23.81 16.77 -0.23
N GLU A 61 23.69 16.14 0.92
CA GLU A 61 23.94 16.65 2.29
C GLU A 61 22.78 17.26 3.12
N HIS A 62 22.68 16.68 4.32
CA HIS A 62 22.23 17.23 5.60
C HIS A 62 20.72 17.23 5.99
N HIS A 63 20.41 16.30 6.92
CA HIS A 63 19.36 16.30 7.94
C HIS A 63 17.90 15.95 7.56
N ALA A 64 17.55 14.70 7.89
CA ALA A 64 16.24 14.12 8.24
C ALA A 64 14.97 14.93 7.90
N ARG A 65 14.30 14.52 6.82
CA ARG A 65 12.85 14.68 6.64
C ARG A 65 12.39 13.57 5.70
N ILE A 66 11.55 12.67 6.23
CA ILE A 66 10.96 11.51 5.56
C ILE A 66 10.62 11.85 4.10
N LEU A 67 11.47 11.38 3.18
CA LEU A 67 11.19 11.44 1.76
C LEU A 67 10.48 10.15 1.45
N HIS A 68 9.15 10.28 1.39
CA HIS A 68 8.19 9.34 0.83
C HIS A 68 8.85 8.45 -0.20
N VAL A 69 8.94 7.16 0.10
CA VAL A 69 9.10 6.18 -0.95
C VAL A 69 7.74 5.97 -1.57
N GLY A 70 7.69 5.97 -2.90
CA GLY A 70 6.51 5.54 -3.60
C GLY A 70 6.40 4.04 -3.40
N GLU A 71 5.42 3.60 -2.61
CA GLU A 71 5.14 2.18 -2.35
C GLU A 71 5.00 1.38 -3.66
N VAL A 72 4.48 2.01 -4.73
CA VAL A 72 4.40 1.38 -6.06
C VAL A 72 5.79 1.14 -6.67
N GLY A 73 6.75 2.02 -6.36
CA GLY A 73 8.15 1.90 -6.74
C GLY A 73 8.84 0.75 -6.00
N GLU A 74 8.71 0.69 -4.68
CA GLU A 74 9.24 -0.42 -3.86
C GLU A 74 8.63 -1.76 -4.29
N LEU A 75 7.31 -1.82 -4.48
CA LEU A 75 6.63 -2.98 -5.06
C LEU A 75 7.22 -3.38 -6.43
N SER A 76 7.55 -2.40 -7.28
CA SER A 76 8.14 -2.67 -8.60
C SER A 76 9.58 -3.19 -8.50
N GLU A 77 10.35 -2.70 -7.52
CA GLU A 77 11.74 -3.11 -7.27
C GLU A 77 11.86 -4.58 -6.90
N ILE A 78 10.85 -5.16 -6.22
CA ILE A 78 10.80 -6.59 -5.91
C ILE A 78 10.85 -7.45 -7.19
N PHE A 79 10.14 -7.02 -8.24
CA PHE A 79 10.03 -7.78 -9.49
C PHE A 79 11.11 -7.44 -10.53
N GLN A 80 11.84 -6.33 -10.37
CA GLN A 80 12.69 -5.75 -11.41
C GLN A 80 13.75 -6.73 -11.96
N TRP A 81 14.23 -7.67 -11.15
CA TRP A 81 15.25 -8.66 -11.51
C TRP A 81 14.72 -10.10 -11.57
N ARG A 82 13.40 -10.33 -11.40
CA ARG A 82 12.81 -11.68 -11.22
C ARG A 82 12.40 -12.39 -12.52
N GLY A 83 12.60 -11.80 -13.71
CA GLY A 83 12.23 -12.43 -14.98
C GLY A 83 10.71 -12.70 -15.10
N GLU A 84 10.32 -13.75 -15.84
CA GLU A 84 8.93 -14.22 -15.82
C GLU A 84 8.66 -14.93 -14.49
N VAL A 85 7.68 -14.42 -13.73
CA VAL A 85 7.31 -14.96 -12.42
C VAL A 85 6.05 -15.80 -12.54
N ASP A 86 6.13 -17.05 -12.07
CA ASP A 86 5.00 -17.97 -12.09
C ASP A 86 3.90 -17.60 -11.08
N LYS A 87 2.68 -17.99 -11.42
CA LYS A 87 1.52 -17.79 -10.54
C LYS A 87 1.72 -18.52 -9.21
N GLY A 88 1.48 -17.81 -8.12
CA GLY A 88 1.59 -18.38 -6.77
C GLY A 88 3.01 -18.40 -6.20
N LEU A 89 4.00 -17.85 -6.93
CA LEU A 89 5.35 -17.60 -6.42
C LEU A 89 6.02 -18.87 -5.81
N PRO A 90 6.05 -20.01 -6.53
CA PRO A 90 6.54 -21.27 -5.98
C PRO A 90 8.02 -21.23 -5.59
N ASP A 91 8.83 -20.46 -6.34
CA ASP A 91 10.28 -20.34 -6.15
C ASP A 91 10.70 -19.18 -5.22
N TRP A 92 9.74 -18.60 -4.51
CA TRP A 92 9.99 -17.47 -3.60
C TRP A 92 10.11 -17.94 -2.17
N GLU A 93 11.12 -17.43 -1.47
CA GLU A 93 11.30 -17.62 -0.04
C GLU A 93 10.16 -16.94 0.73
N GLU A 94 9.89 -17.40 1.95
CA GLU A 94 8.81 -16.85 2.77
C GLU A 94 9.03 -15.36 3.05
N SER A 95 10.27 -14.96 3.31
CA SER A 95 10.64 -13.55 3.52
C SER A 95 10.37 -12.67 2.29
N ASP A 96 10.52 -13.21 1.07
CA ASP A 96 10.19 -12.46 -0.16
C ASP A 96 8.68 -12.25 -0.29
N LYS A 97 7.88 -13.24 0.13
CA LYS A 97 6.41 -13.16 0.11
C LYS A 97 5.89 -12.23 1.20
N GLU A 98 6.50 -12.24 2.37
CA GLU A 98 6.22 -11.29 3.45
C GLU A 98 6.48 -9.86 2.98
N HIS A 99 7.66 -9.59 2.42
CA HIS A 99 8.00 -8.26 1.89
C HIS A 99 7.05 -7.83 0.77
N LEU A 100 6.73 -8.73 -0.17
CA LEU A 100 5.71 -8.46 -1.19
C LEU A 100 4.33 -8.12 -0.59
N ALA A 101 3.92 -8.81 0.47
CA ALA A 101 2.66 -8.56 1.14
C ALA A 101 2.63 -7.20 1.85
N GLU A 102 3.76 -6.77 2.44
CA GLU A 102 3.93 -5.44 3.03
C GLU A 102 3.73 -4.35 1.97
N GLU A 103 4.50 -4.40 0.86
CA GLU A 103 4.42 -3.39 -0.20
C GLU A 103 3.04 -3.33 -0.87
N LEU A 104 2.40 -4.49 -1.08
CA LEU A 104 1.02 -4.54 -1.59
C LEU A 104 0.03 -3.91 -0.61
N SER A 105 0.24 -4.12 0.70
CA SER A 105 -0.60 -3.56 1.74
C SER A 105 -0.44 -2.05 1.82
N ASP A 106 0.77 -1.53 1.74
CA ASP A 106 1.02 -0.08 1.79
C ASP A 106 0.34 0.64 0.62
N VAL A 107 0.48 0.12 -0.61
CA VAL A 107 -0.26 0.63 -1.78
C VAL A 107 -1.77 0.62 -1.54
N LEU A 108 -2.32 -0.47 -0.97
CA LEU A 108 -3.74 -0.59 -0.68
C LEU A 108 -4.20 0.44 0.38
N LEU A 109 -3.45 0.61 1.46
CA LEU A 109 -3.79 1.54 2.54
C LEU A 109 -3.81 3.00 2.05
N TYR A 110 -2.85 3.39 1.21
CA TYR A 110 -2.87 4.72 0.59
C TYR A 110 -4.07 4.91 -0.35
N LEU A 111 -4.43 3.90 -1.13
CA LEU A 111 -5.61 3.96 -2.01
C LEU A 111 -6.91 4.08 -1.21
N ILE A 112 -7.06 3.30 -0.14
CA ILE A 112 -8.22 3.38 0.75
C ILE A 112 -8.30 4.78 1.36
N ARG A 113 -7.18 5.30 1.92
CA ARG A 113 -7.17 6.63 2.53
C ARG A 113 -7.44 7.74 1.51
N LEU A 114 -6.90 7.64 0.30
CA LEU A 114 -7.18 8.59 -0.76
C LEU A 114 -8.64 8.56 -1.18
N SER A 115 -9.24 7.37 -1.27
CA SER A 115 -10.66 7.21 -1.61
C SER A 115 -11.57 7.84 -0.55
N ASP A 116 -11.25 7.64 0.72
CA ASP A 116 -11.97 8.20 1.87
C ASP A 116 -11.95 9.74 1.83
N ILE A 117 -10.77 10.34 1.65
CA ILE A 117 -10.64 11.81 1.58
C ILE A 117 -11.31 12.39 0.34
N CYS A 118 -11.33 11.65 -0.77
CA CYS A 118 -12.04 12.06 -1.98
C CYS A 118 -13.56 11.80 -1.90
N GLY A 119 -14.06 11.15 -0.84
CA GLY A 119 -15.48 10.77 -0.70
C GLY A 119 -15.94 9.72 -1.73
N ILE A 120 -15.04 8.85 -2.17
CA ILE A 120 -15.31 7.81 -3.17
C ILE A 120 -15.43 6.45 -2.47
N ASP A 121 -16.57 5.77 -2.63
CA ASP A 121 -16.69 4.35 -2.21
C ASP A 121 -15.88 3.48 -3.17
N LEU A 122 -14.66 3.10 -2.75
CA LEU A 122 -13.72 2.33 -3.54
C LEU A 122 -14.27 0.96 -3.95
N GLY A 123 -15.03 0.30 -3.06
CA GLY A 123 -15.62 -1.01 -3.34
C GLY A 123 -16.71 -0.94 -4.41
N GLU A 124 -17.59 0.07 -4.32
CA GLU A 124 -18.60 0.32 -5.35
C GLU A 124 -17.95 0.72 -6.69
N ALA A 125 -16.93 1.60 -6.65
CA ALA A 125 -16.21 2.06 -7.83
C ALA A 125 -15.51 0.89 -8.55
N ALA A 126 -14.85 0.00 -7.81
CA ALA A 126 -14.21 -1.19 -8.34
C ALA A 126 -15.23 -2.14 -8.99
N THR A 127 -16.35 -2.40 -8.31
CA THR A 127 -17.42 -3.28 -8.81
C THR A 127 -18.01 -2.74 -10.13
N LYS A 128 -18.33 -1.45 -10.19
CA LYS A 128 -18.79 -0.78 -11.42
C LYS A 128 -17.75 -0.87 -12.53
N LYS A 129 -16.46 -0.78 -12.20
CA LYS A 129 -15.36 -0.85 -13.17
C LYS A 129 -15.22 -2.25 -13.77
N ILE A 130 -15.41 -3.31 -12.98
CA ILE A 130 -15.40 -4.70 -13.47
C ILE A 130 -16.50 -4.92 -14.51
N VAL A 131 -17.73 -4.48 -14.22
CA VAL A 131 -18.86 -4.58 -15.17
C VAL A 131 -18.54 -3.84 -16.48
N LYS A 132 -18.00 -2.62 -16.39
CA LYS A 132 -17.57 -1.86 -17.58
C LYS A 132 -16.47 -2.58 -18.37
N ASN A 133 -15.52 -3.21 -17.68
CA ASN A 133 -14.44 -3.94 -18.33
C ASN A 133 -14.93 -5.23 -19.01
N ALA A 134 -15.93 -5.92 -18.44
CA ALA A 134 -16.54 -7.10 -19.03
C ALA A 134 -17.25 -6.78 -20.37
N VAL A 135 -17.90 -5.61 -20.46
CA VAL A 135 -18.48 -5.12 -21.72
C VAL A 135 -17.39 -4.78 -22.74
N LYS A 136 -16.27 -4.19 -22.29
CA LYS A 136 -15.16 -3.82 -23.17
C LYS A 136 -14.36 -5.02 -23.68
N TYR A 137 -14.21 -6.05 -22.85
CA TYR A 137 -13.42 -7.25 -23.12
C TYR A 137 -14.29 -8.49 -22.88
N PRO A 138 -15.22 -8.81 -23.82
CA PRO A 138 -16.05 -10.00 -23.69
C PRO A 138 -15.18 -11.27 -23.74
N PRO A 139 -15.61 -12.36 -23.08
CA PRO A 139 -14.93 -13.64 -23.21
C PRO A 139 -14.90 -14.05 -24.68
N LYS A 140 -13.78 -14.64 -25.11
CA LYS A 140 -13.72 -15.26 -26.44
C LYS A 140 -14.82 -16.32 -26.49
N ALA A 141 -15.73 -16.19 -27.45
CA ALA A 141 -16.66 -17.27 -27.74
C ALA A 141 -15.84 -18.52 -28.10
N CYS A 142 -16.05 -19.59 -27.34
CA CYS A 142 -15.48 -20.90 -27.63
C CYS A 142 -16.04 -21.46 -28.94
#